data_AF-A0A5S9M659-F1
#
_entry.id   AF-A0A5S9M659-F1
#
_cell.length_a   1.000
_cell.length_b   1.000
_cell.length_c   1.000
_cell.angle_alpha   90.00
_cell.angle_beta   90.00
_cell.angle_gamma   90.00
#
_symmetry.space_group_name_H-M   'P 1'
#
loop_
_entity.id
_entity.type
_entity.pdbx_description
1 polymer ?
#
loop_
_entity_poly.entity_id
_entity_poly.type
_entity_poly.pdbx_seq_one_letter_code
_entity_poly.pdbx_strand_id
1 'polypeptide(L)'
;MYQGKKKTEKATRLSDVIMQSLDILQNELVRHQTIHADLMIRPRLETFSSSSFTQVQEMIEAGELAADQLAGKLKDVIDKWEC
;
A
#
# COMPACT_ATOMS: atom_id res chain seq x y z
N MET A 1 -27.85 -13.36 -17.56
CA MET A 1 -26.69 -14.23 -17.80
C MET A 1 -25.66 -13.94 -16.72
N TYR A 2 -25.40 -14.93 -15.87
CA TYR A 2 -24.46 -14.80 -14.75
C TYR A 2 -23.02 -14.73 -15.24
N GLN A 3 -22.25 -13.95 -14.48
CA GLN A 3 -20.89 -13.48 -14.71
C GLN A 3 -19.90 -14.62 -15.00
N GLY A 4 -19.07 -14.42 -16.03
CA GLY A 4 -17.89 -15.25 -16.29
C GLY A 4 -16.85 -15.03 -15.20
N LYS A 5 -16.67 -16.05 -14.34
CA LYS A 5 -15.62 -16.12 -13.33
C LYS A 5 -14.25 -15.82 -13.96
N LYS A 6 -13.55 -14.82 -13.42
CA LYS A 6 -12.13 -14.55 -13.71
C LYS A 6 -11.34 -15.83 -13.46
N LYS A 7 -10.70 -16.32 -14.51
CA LYS A 7 -9.83 -17.50 -14.52
C LYS A 7 -8.64 -17.19 -13.61
N THR A 8 -8.53 -17.90 -12.48
CA THR A 8 -7.31 -17.93 -11.69
C THR A 8 -6.26 -18.68 -12.50
N GLU A 9 -5.41 -17.96 -13.23
CA GLU A 9 -4.17 -18.51 -13.75
C GLU A 9 -3.35 -18.97 -12.54
N LYS A 10 -3.23 -20.29 -12.39
CA LYS A 10 -2.35 -20.91 -11.41
C LYS A 10 -0.93 -20.41 -11.67
N ALA A 11 -0.24 -19.95 -10.64
CA ALA A 11 1.18 -19.60 -10.68
C ALA A 11 1.96 -20.69 -11.43
N THR A 12 2.46 -20.38 -12.62
CA THR A 12 3.04 -21.39 -13.53
C THR A 12 4.57 -21.30 -13.52
N ARG A 13 5.16 -20.23 -12.97
CA ARG A 13 6.61 -20.02 -12.93
C ARG A 13 7.12 -19.82 -11.50
N LEU A 14 8.36 -20.24 -11.25
CA LEU A 14 9.06 -20.02 -9.98
C LEU A 14 9.12 -18.53 -9.61
N SER A 15 9.26 -17.66 -10.60
CA SER A 15 9.21 -16.20 -10.42
C SER A 15 7.93 -15.73 -9.74
N ASP A 16 6.79 -16.32 -10.10
CA ASP A 16 5.48 -15.92 -9.59
C ASP A 16 5.33 -16.34 -8.14
N VAL A 17 5.86 -17.52 -7.80
CA VAL A 17 5.89 -18.04 -6.42
C VAL A 17 6.81 -17.19 -5.54
N ILE A 18 7.97 -16.77 -6.06
CA ILE A 18 8.87 -15.86 -5.34
C ILE A 18 8.17 -14.51 -5.10
N MET A 19 7.55 -13.92 -6.12
CA MET A 19 6.84 -12.65 -5.98
C MET A 19 5.67 -12.77 -4.99
N GLN A 20 4.88 -13.83 -5.06
CA GLN A 20 3.80 -14.07 -4.10
C GLN A 20 4.32 -14.22 -2.66
N SER A 21 5.47 -14.88 -2.49
CA SER A 21 6.10 -15.03 -1.17
C SER A 21 6.56 -13.68 -0.63
N LEU A 22 7.13 -12.81 -1.49
CA LEU A 22 7.50 -11.44 -1.12
C LEU A 22 6.28 -10.59 -0.73
N ASP A 23 5.18 -10.68 -1.48
CA ASP A 23 3.94 -9.98 -1.15
C ASP A 23 3.37 -10.42 0.22
N ILE A 24 3.44 -11.71 0.54
CA ILE A 24 3.02 -12.23 1.85
C ILE A 24 3.91 -11.67 2.96
N LEU A 25 5.24 -11.72 2.78
CA LEU A 25 6.19 -11.21 3.77
C LEU A 25 6.01 -9.69 3.98
N GLN A 26 5.78 -8.93 2.91
CA GLN A 26 5.51 -7.49 3.00
C GLN A 26 4.25 -7.21 3.81
N ASN A 27 3.16 -7.95 3.56
CA ASN A 27 1.92 -7.78 4.29
C ASN A 27 2.09 -8.08 5.79
N GLU A 28 2.87 -9.10 6.13
CA GLU A 28 3.14 -9.44 7.52
C GLU A 28 4.01 -8.37 8.21
N LEU A 29 5.07 -7.89 7.55
CA LEU A 29 5.89 -6.77 8.03
C LEU A 29 5.05 -5.52 8.28
N VAL A 30 4.16 -5.18 7.35
CA VAL A 30 3.28 -4.02 7.46
C VAL A 30 2.34 -4.16 8.65
N ARG A 31 1.77 -5.35 8.90
CA ARG A 31 0.93 -5.61 10.09
C ARG A 31 1.70 -5.41 11.39
N HIS A 32 2.92 -5.93 11.48
CA HIS A 32 3.78 -5.74 12.65
C HIS A 32 4.18 -4.27 12.86
N GLN A 33 4.50 -3.55 11.79
CA GLN A 33 4.87 -2.13 11.87
C GLN A 33 3.69 -1.22 12.22
N THR A 34 2.46 -1.56 11.81
CA THR A 34 1.25 -0.80 12.22
C THR A 34 1.07 -0.76 13.73
N ILE A 35 1.55 -1.78 14.46
CA ILE A 35 1.44 -1.82 15.93
C ILE A 35 2.41 -0.83 16.60
N HIS A 36 3.55 -0.52 15.95
CA HIS A 36 4.64 0.25 16.55
C HIS A 36 4.75 1.68 16.01
N ALA A 37 4.05 2.03 14.93
CA ALA A 37 4.12 3.34 14.32
C ALA A 37 3.20 4.35 15.03
N ASP A 38 3.71 5.54 15.34
CA ASP A 38 2.91 6.65 15.88
C ASP A 38 1.87 7.17 14.87
N LEU A 39 2.25 7.17 13.58
CA LEU A 39 1.37 7.50 12.47
C LEU A 39 1.76 6.71 11.22
N MET A 40 0.75 6.22 10.49
CA MET A 40 0.95 5.52 9.23
C MET A 40 0.08 6.15 8.14
N ILE A 41 0.72 6.63 7.07
CA ILE A 41 0.06 7.19 5.89
C ILE A 41 0.01 6.10 4.82
N ARG A 42 -1.19 5.78 4.33
CA ARG A 42 -1.41 4.76 3.28
C ARG A 42 -2.20 5.34 2.12
N PRO A 43 -1.53 5.85 1.06
CA PRO A 43 -2.22 6.29 -0.14
C PRO A 43 -2.86 5.09 -0.85
N ARG A 44 -4.03 5.30 -1.45
CA ARG A 44 -4.75 4.26 -2.20
C ARG A 44 -4.14 4.13 -3.59
N LEU A 45 -3.23 3.17 -3.76
CA LEU A 45 -2.52 2.93 -5.02
C LEU A 45 -2.88 1.58 -5.69
N GLU A 46 -3.90 0.88 -5.17
CA GLU A 46 -4.30 -0.47 -5.58
C GLU A 46 -4.70 -0.58 -7.06
N THR A 47 -5.10 0.54 -7.68
CA THR A 47 -5.50 0.62 -9.08
C THR A 47 -4.33 0.77 -10.04
N PHE A 48 -3.15 1.13 -9.53
CA PHE A 48 -1.97 1.33 -10.36
C PHE A 48 -1.21 0.02 -10.54
N SER A 49 -0.71 -0.20 -11.76
CA SER A 49 0.18 -1.32 -12.02
C SER A 49 1.54 -1.07 -11.37
N SER A 50 2.03 -2.03 -10.60
CA SER A 50 3.38 -2.06 -10.04
C SER A 50 4.49 -2.14 -11.11
N SER A 51 4.13 -2.44 -12.36
CA SER A 51 5.07 -2.58 -13.47
C SER A 51 4.98 -1.46 -14.52
N SER A 52 4.14 -0.45 -14.31
CA SER A 52 3.92 0.64 -15.27
C SER A 52 4.12 2.02 -14.65
N PHE A 53 5.07 2.78 -15.20
CA PHE A 53 5.38 4.16 -14.76
C PHE A 53 4.57 5.22 -15.53
N THR A 54 3.36 4.89 -15.96
CA THR A 54 2.55 5.76 -16.83
C THR A 54 1.79 6.85 -16.10
N GLN A 55 1.47 6.66 -14.81
CA GLN A 55 0.56 7.51 -14.03
C GLN A 55 1.26 8.11 -12.81
N VAL A 56 2.53 8.50 -12.96
CA VAL A 56 3.36 8.99 -11.84
C VAL A 56 2.73 10.20 -11.15
N GLN A 57 2.16 11.14 -11.92
CA GLN A 57 1.55 12.34 -11.35
C GLN A 57 0.37 12.02 -10.44
N GLU A 58 -0.52 11.11 -10.86
CA GLU A 58 -1.68 10.67 -10.08
C GLU A 58 -1.27 9.93 -8.80
N MET A 59 -0.16 9.17 -8.85
CA MET A 59 0.40 8.51 -7.66
C MET A 59 0.94 9.53 -6.64
N ILE A 60 1.59 10.59 -7.11
CA ILE A 60 2.10 11.68 -6.25
C ILE A 60 0.93 12.39 -5.58
N GLU A 61 -0.08 12.77 -6.36
CA GLU A 61 -1.28 13.45 -5.85
C GLU A 61 -2.04 12.59 -4.84
N ALA A 62 -2.12 11.27 -5.06
CA ALA A 62 -2.71 10.34 -4.10
C ALA A 62 -1.93 10.30 -2.77
N GLY A 63 -0.60 10.44 -2.83
CA GLY A 63 0.29 10.56 -1.67
C GLY A 63 0.04 11.84 -0.88
N GLU A 64 0.01 12.98 -1.57
CA GLU A 64 -0.24 14.30 -0.98
C GLU A 64 -1.62 14.34 -0.30
N LEU A 65 -2.66 13.88 -0.99
CA LEU A 65 -4.02 13.82 -0.44
C LEU A 65 -4.09 12.97 0.84
N ALA A 66 -3.44 11.80 0.84
CA ALA A 66 -3.44 10.91 2.00
C ALA A 66 -2.69 11.51 3.20
N ALA A 67 -1.61 12.27 2.94
CA ALA A 67 -0.88 12.99 3.98
C ALA A 67 -1.71 14.16 4.54
N ASP A 68 -2.33 14.96 3.67
CA ASP A 68 -3.16 16.11 4.06
C ASP A 68 -4.36 15.68 4.94
N GLN A 69 -4.99 14.55 4.62
CA GLN A 69 -6.05 13.98 5.45
C GLN A 69 -5.60 13.62 6.88
N LEU A 70 -4.30 13.38 7.08
CA LEU A 70 -3.71 13.02 8.35
C LEU A 70 -2.90 14.15 8.99
N ALA A 71 -2.82 15.33 8.35
CA ALA A 71 -2.00 16.45 8.81
C ALA A 71 -2.33 16.90 10.25
N GLY A 72 -3.60 16.82 10.66
CA GLY A 72 -4.00 17.09 12.04
C GLY A 72 -3.36 16.11 13.04
N LYS A 73 -3.46 14.80 12.77
CA LYS A 73 -2.84 13.77 13.60
C LYS A 73 -1.31 13.85 13.58
N LEU A 74 -0.73 14.24 12.44
CA LEU A 74 0.71 14.46 12.32
C LEU A 74 1.18 15.55 13.30
N LYS A 75 0.45 16.67 13.38
CA LYS A 75 0.73 17.73 14.37
C LYS A 75 0.58 17.20 15.79
N ASP A 76 -0.50 16.48 16.10
CA ASP A 76 -0.70 15.90 17.43
C ASP A 76 0.43 14.94 17.86
N VAL A 77 1.00 14.19 16.92
CA VAL A 77 2.14 13.28 17.17
C VAL A 77 3.42 14.08 17.40
N ILE A 78 3.69 15.11 16.59
CA ILE A 78 4.85 15.99 16.75
C ILE A 78 4.81 16.72 18.09
N ASP A 79 3.66 17.28 18.46
CA ASP A 79 3.49 18.01 19.72
C ASP A 79 3.70 17.10 20.94
N LYS A 80 3.36 15.81 20.84
CA LYS A 80 3.59 14.80 21.88
C LYS A 80 5.03 14.28 21.92
N TRP A 81 5.81 14.49 20.87
CA TRP A 81 7.20 14.04 20.76
C TRP A 81 8.18 14.95 21.53
N GLU A 82 7.85 16.24 21.72
CA GLU A 82 8.69 17.20 22.45
C GLU A 82 8.53 17.16 23.99
N CYS A 83 7.99 16.06 24.55
CA CYS A 83 7.81 15.86 25.99
C CYS A 83 8.86 14.94 26.62
#